data_AF-A0A6I3JFW0-F1
#
_entry.id   AF-A0A6I3JFW0-F1
#
_cell.length_a   1.000
_cell.length_b   1.000
_cell.length_c   1.000
_cell.angle_alpha   90.00
_cell.angle_beta   90.00
_cell.angle_gamma   90.00
#
_symmetry.space_group_name_H-M   'P 1'
#
loop_
_entity.id
_entity.type
_entity.pdbx_description
1 polymer ?
#
loop_
_entity_poly.entity_id
_entity_poly.type
_entity_poly.pdbx_seq_one_letter_code
_entity_poly.pdbx_strand_id
1 'polypeptide(L)'
;MSSEEIKVVTESMRTHAGQVEQLAVSAYEGVQVGGDMALDGEAFGVLCGFIGTALVPAQLTGVSATGAAVGSLAATGLQVRAAAKIFEEADEVIASVMDKFKG
;
A
#
# COMPACT_ATOMS: atom_id res chain seq x y z
N MET A 1 -29.44 11.90 -19.17
CA MET A 1 -28.13 11.70 -18.52
C MET A 1 -28.39 11.48 -17.04
N SER A 2 -28.47 10.21 -16.63
CA SER A 2 -28.65 9.87 -15.21
C SER A 2 -27.34 10.17 -14.49
N SER A 3 -27.40 11.08 -13.53
CA SER A 3 -26.32 11.34 -12.59
C SER A 3 -26.23 10.13 -11.68
N GLU A 4 -25.23 9.27 -11.91
CA GLU A 4 -24.92 8.17 -11.01
C GLU A 4 -24.48 8.79 -9.68
N GLU A 5 -25.37 8.71 -8.68
CA GLU A 5 -25.13 9.17 -7.33
C GLU A 5 -23.96 8.36 -6.75
N ILE A 6 -22.78 8.96 -6.68
CA ILE A 6 -21.61 8.36 -6.03
C ILE A 6 -21.93 8.29 -4.55
N LYS A 7 -22.53 7.19 -4.11
CA LYS A 7 -22.80 6.92 -2.71
C LYS A 7 -21.49 6.51 -2.05
N VAL A 8 -20.79 7.49 -1.48
CA VAL A 8 -19.54 7.25 -0.77
C VAL A 8 -19.83 6.51 0.54
N VAL A 9 -19.44 5.23 0.61
CA VAL A 9 -19.55 4.44 1.83
C VAL A 9 -18.21 4.52 2.57
N THR A 10 -18.08 5.50 3.47
CA THR A 10 -16.85 5.78 4.22
C THR A 10 -16.34 4.57 5.03
N GLU A 11 -17.26 3.76 5.57
CA GLU A 11 -16.97 2.47 6.22
C GLU A 11 -16.25 1.48 5.28
N SER A 12 -16.69 1.40 4.03
CA SER A 12 -16.09 0.55 2.99
C SER A 12 -14.72 1.06 2.59
N MET A 13 -14.55 2.38 2.49
CA MET A 13 -13.24 3.00 2.24
C MET A 13 -12.25 2.73 3.37
N ARG A 14 -12.68 2.84 4.63
CA ARG A 14 -11.85 2.51 5.81
C ARG A 14 -11.44 1.04 5.81
N THR A 15 -12.38 0.14 5.48
CA THR A 15 -12.11 -1.30 5.37
C THR A 15 -11.10 -1.60 4.27
N HIS A 16 -11.27 -1.01 3.09
CA HIS A 16 -10.37 -1.20 1.96
C HIS A 16 -8.96 -0.64 2.23
N ALA A 17 -8.87 0.55 2.84
CA ALA A 17 -7.60 1.11 3.29
C ALA A 17 -6.87 0.17 4.26
N GLY A 18 -7.59 -0.42 5.22
CA GLY A 18 -7.03 -1.41 6.14
C GLY A 18 -6.50 -2.66 5.44
N GLN A 19 -7.23 -3.18 4.44
CA GLN A 19 -6.78 -4.33 3.64
C GLN A 19 -5.52 -4.02 2.82
N VAL A 20 -5.46 -2.83 2.22
CA VAL A 20 -4.30 -2.37 1.43
C VAL A 20 -3.07 -2.18 2.33
N GLU A 21 -3.25 -1.62 3.52
CA GLU A 21 -2.18 -1.49 4.52
C GLU A 21 -1.66 -2.84 4.99
N GLN A 22 -2.56 -3.79 5.25
CA GLN A 22 -2.19 -5.14 5.69
C GLN A 22 -1.42 -5.88 4.59
N LEU A 23 -1.84 -5.74 3.32
CA LEU A 23 -1.11 -6.27 2.17
C LEU A 23 0.29 -5.65 2.04
N ALA A 24 0.41 -4.34 2.27
CA ALA A 24 1.69 -3.65 2.25
C ALA A 24 2.64 -4.17 3.34
N VAL A 25 2.14 -4.43 4.55
CA VAL A 25 2.93 -5.01 5.65
C VAL A 25 3.45 -6.41 5.27
N SER A 26 2.57 -7.31 4.82
CA SER A 26 2.99 -8.67 4.43
C SER A 26 3.98 -8.67 3.26
N ALA A 27 3.80 -7.76 2.30
CA ALA A 27 4.73 -7.61 1.19
C ALA A 27 6.08 -7.00 1.65
N TYR A 28 6.09 -6.11 2.64
CA TYR A 28 7.32 -5.60 3.27
C TYR A 28 8.10 -6.71 3.97
N GLU A 29 7.42 -7.58 4.73
CA GLU A 29 8.03 -8.75 5.35
C GLU A 29 8.66 -9.68 4.30
N GLY A 30 7.96 -9.89 3.17
CA GLY A 30 8.51 -10.65 2.03
C GLY A 30 9.76 -10.02 1.41
N VAL A 31 9.81 -8.69 1.32
CA VAL A 31 11.00 -7.95 0.84
C VAL A 31 12.17 -8.11 1.81
N GLN A 32 11.92 -8.06 3.12
CA GLN A 32 12.95 -8.28 4.13
C GLN A 32 13.52 -9.69 4.05
N VAL A 33 12.66 -10.71 4.00
CA VAL A 33 13.08 -12.11 3.82
C VAL A 33 13.84 -12.29 2.51
N GLY A 34 13.37 -11.68 1.41
CA GLY A 34 14.06 -11.72 0.12
C GLY A 34 15.44 -11.05 0.13
N GLY A 35 15.61 -10.00 0.94
CA GLY A 35 16.88 -9.33 1.21
C GLY A 35 17.81 -10.16 2.09
N ASP A 36 17.29 -10.82 3.12
CA ASP A 36 18.07 -11.71 4.00
C ASP A 36 18.49 -13.00 3.28
N MET A 37 17.69 -13.45 2.31
CA MET A 37 18.02 -14.55 1.39
C MET A 37 18.80 -14.07 0.16
N ALA A 38 19.17 -12.78 0.07
CA ALA A 38 20.04 -12.31 -0.98
C ALA A 38 21.36 -13.08 -0.91
N LEU A 39 21.73 -13.66 -2.04
CA LEU A 39 22.87 -14.56 -2.16
C LEU A 39 24.14 -13.89 -1.64
N ASP A 40 24.63 -14.35 -0.48
CA ASP A 40 25.94 -13.96 -0.01
C ASP A 40 26.99 -14.62 -0.93
N GLY A 41 27.78 -13.79 -1.60
CA GLY A 41 28.70 -14.21 -2.67
C GLY A 41 29.76 -15.21 -2.19
N GLU A 42 29.98 -15.31 -0.88
CA GLU A 42 30.92 -16.24 -0.26
C GLU A 42 30.32 -17.61 0.10
N ALA A 43 28.99 -17.75 0.18
CA ALA A 43 28.33 -19.00 0.54
C ALA A 43 28.30 -20.02 -0.61
N PHE A 44 28.29 -19.53 -1.86
CA PHE A 44 28.50 -20.37 -3.04
C PHE A 44 29.99 -20.51 -3.28
N GLY A 45 30.58 -21.60 -2.79
CA GLY A 45 31.99 -21.91 -3.01
C GLY A 45 32.42 -21.72 -4.47
N VAL A 46 33.72 -21.43 -4.68
CA VAL A 46 34.38 -20.96 -5.92
C VAL A 46 33.83 -21.55 -7.25
N LEU A 47 33.30 -22.77 -7.26
CA LEU A 47 32.70 -23.43 -8.42
C LEU A 47 31.34 -22.86 -8.88
N CYS A 48 30.58 -22.17 -8.01
CA CYS A 48 29.25 -21.65 -8.32
C CYS A 48 29.16 -20.11 -8.36
N GLY A 49 30.27 -19.40 -8.12
CA GLY A 49 30.30 -17.93 -8.07
C GLY A 49 29.85 -17.23 -9.37
N PHE A 50 29.91 -17.92 -10.52
CA PHE A 50 29.40 -17.41 -11.80
C PHE A 50 27.87 -17.27 -11.82
N ILE A 51 27.15 -18.10 -11.07
CA ILE A 51 25.69 -18.01 -10.94
C ILE A 51 25.35 -16.80 -10.07
N GLY A 52 26.06 -16.61 -8.96
CA GLY A 52 25.89 -15.45 -8.08
C GLY A 52 26.08 -14.13 -8.82
N THR A 53 27.11 -14.01 -9.65
CA THR A 53 27.37 -12.80 -10.45
C THR A 53 26.27 -12.46 -11.45
N ALA A 54 25.55 -13.45 -11.98
CA ALA A 54 24.41 -13.22 -12.87
C ALA A 54 23.09 -13.00 -12.11
N LEU A 55 22.88 -13.68 -10.97
CA LEU A 55 21.60 -13.70 -10.25
C LEU A 55 21.44 -12.53 -9.26
N VAL A 56 22.53 -12.11 -8.60
CA VAL A 56 22.51 -11.03 -7.59
C VAL A 56 21.92 -9.72 -8.14
N PRO A 57 22.30 -9.23 -9.34
CA PRO A 57 21.71 -8.00 -9.87
C PRO A 57 20.20 -8.10 -10.12
N ALA A 58 19.73 -9.25 -10.62
CA ALA A 58 18.31 -9.50 -10.86
C ALA A 58 17.53 -9.58 -9.54
N GLN A 59 18.12 -10.22 -8.53
CA GLN A 59 17.53 -10.33 -7.19
C GLN A 59 17.42 -8.97 -6.49
N LEU A 60 18.49 -8.16 -6.52
CA LEU A 60 18.47 -6.79 -5.99
C LEU A 60 17.45 -5.90 -6.71
N THR A 61 17.35 -6.02 -8.04
CA THR A 61 16.35 -5.27 -8.83
C THR A 61 14.93 -5.67 -8.41
N GLY A 62 14.65 -6.97 -8.28
CA GLY A 62 13.34 -7.48 -7.86
C GLY A 62 12.96 -7.04 -6.45
N VAL A 63 13.90 -7.12 -5.49
CA VAL A 63 13.70 -6.64 -4.11
C VAL A 63 13.39 -5.14 -4.10
N SER A 64 14.14 -4.33 -4.87
CA SER A 64 13.90 -2.88 -4.94
C SER A 64 12.55 -2.52 -5.57
N ALA A 65 12.15 -3.20 -6.65
CA ALA A 65 10.90 -2.96 -7.34
C ALA A 65 9.71 -3.34 -6.46
N THR A 66 9.82 -4.45 -5.74
CA THR A 66 8.81 -4.88 -4.76
C THR A 66 8.72 -3.89 -3.61
N GLY A 67 9.86 -3.40 -3.09
CA GLY A 67 9.89 -2.36 -2.06
C GLY A 67 9.20 -1.05 -2.50
N ALA A 68 9.43 -0.62 -3.74
CA ALA A 68 8.74 0.56 -4.29
C ALA A 68 7.23 0.36 -4.44
N ALA A 69 6.80 -0.83 -4.89
CA ALA A 69 5.38 -1.19 -4.99
C ALA A 69 4.71 -1.21 -3.60
N VAL A 70 5.37 -1.76 -2.58
CA VAL A 70 4.92 -1.73 -1.18
C VAL A 70 4.73 -0.30 -0.67
N GLY A 71 5.70 0.58 -0.92
CA GLY A 71 5.60 1.99 -0.55
C GLY A 71 4.41 2.69 -1.21
N SER A 72 4.14 2.39 -2.48
CA SER A 72 2.98 2.91 -3.22
C SER A 72 1.64 2.42 -2.63
N LEU A 73 1.55 1.14 -2.26
CA LEU A 73 0.36 0.58 -1.60
C LEU A 73 0.11 1.25 -0.25
N ALA A 74 1.14 1.42 0.58
CA ALA A 74 1.03 2.11 1.87
C ALA A 74 0.55 3.57 1.70
N ALA A 75 1.11 4.30 0.74
CA ALA A 75 0.69 5.66 0.42
C ALA A 75 -0.78 5.71 -0.05
N THR A 76 -1.20 4.74 -0.86
CA THR A 76 -2.59 4.63 -1.33
C THR A 76 -3.55 4.37 -0.17
N GLY A 77 -3.21 3.47 0.76
CA GLY A 77 -4.01 3.20 1.96
C GLY A 77 -4.24 4.47 2.81
N LEU A 78 -3.17 5.24 3.04
CA LEU A 78 -3.24 6.52 3.74
C LEU A 78 -4.13 7.53 3.02
N GLN A 79 -4.03 7.65 1.70
CA GLN A 79 -4.85 8.56 0.90
C GLN A 79 -6.33 8.18 0.94
N VAL A 80 -6.65 6.88 0.85
CA VAL A 80 -8.05 6.40 0.94
C VAL A 80 -8.64 6.69 2.33
N ARG A 81 -7.86 6.48 3.40
CA ARG A 81 -8.30 6.84 4.76
C ARG A 81 -8.49 8.35 4.92
N ALA A 82 -7.59 9.16 4.37
CA ALA A 82 -7.72 10.62 4.39
C ALA A 82 -8.97 11.08 3.63
N ALA A 83 -9.25 10.49 2.47
CA ALA A 83 -10.46 10.79 1.71
C ALA A 83 -11.73 10.44 2.50
N ALA A 84 -11.77 9.28 3.17
CA ALA A 84 -12.91 8.91 4.01
C ALA A 84 -13.17 9.94 5.14
N LYS A 85 -12.11 10.45 5.77
CA LYS A 85 -12.20 11.49 6.81
C LYS A 85 -12.74 12.82 6.27
N ILE A 86 -12.32 13.22 5.07
CA ILE A 86 -12.83 14.43 4.40
C ILE A 86 -14.34 14.31 4.13
N PHE A 87 -14.79 13.14 3.70
CA PHE A 87 -16.22 12.90 3.48
C PHE A 87 -17.03 12.93 4.78
N GLU A 88 -16.52 12.33 5.86
CA GLU A 88 -17.17 12.41 7.19
C GLU A 88 -17.28 13.86 7.69
N GLU A 89 -16.19 14.64 7.58
CA GLU A 89 -16.20 16.07 7.95
C GLU A 89 -17.18 16.89 7.10
N ALA A 90 -17.27 16.60 5.80
CA ALA A 90 -18.23 17.27 4.91
C ALA A 90 -19.68 16.95 5.29
N ASP A 91 -19.98 15.69 5.61
CA ASP A 91 -21.31 15.26 6.05
C ASP A 91 -21.70 15.93 7.38
N GLU A 92 -20.78 16.02 8.35
CA GLU A 92 -21.01 16.72 9.62
C GLU A 92 -21.29 18.22 9.42
N VAL A 93 -20.52 18.88 8.56
CA VAL A 93 -20.73 20.30 8.23
C VAL A 93 -22.11 20.50 7.60
N ILE A 94 -22.47 19.69 6.60
CA ILE A 94 -23.78 19.78 5.94
C ILE A 94 -24.91 19.52 6.93
N ALA A 95 -24.79 18.50 7.79
CA ALA A 95 -25.77 18.21 8.82
C ALA A 95 -25.95 19.38 9.80
N SER A 96 -24.85 19.99 10.25
CA SER A 96 -24.88 21.15 11.16
C SER A 96 -25.53 22.39 10.53
N VAL A 97 -25.32 22.61 9.23
CA VAL A 97 -25.95 23.70 8.48
C VAL A 97 -27.44 23.42 8.34
N MET A 98 -27.83 22.21 7.95
CA MET A 98 -29.23 21.82 7.81
C MET A 98 -30.01 21.93 9.13
N ASP A 99 -29.39 21.59 10.25
CA ASP A 99 -30.01 21.71 11.58
C ASP A 99 -30.29 23.18 11.93
N LYS A 100 -29.33 24.08 11.65
CA LYS A 100 -29.48 25.53 11.83
C LYS A 100 -30.56 26.17 10.94
N PHE A 101 -30.87 25.58 9.79
CA PHE A 101 -31.93 26.07 8.89
C PHE A 101 -33.32 25.52 9.23
N LYS A 102 -33.41 24.47 10.05
CA LYS A 102 -34.67 23.84 10.48
C LYS A 102 -35.16 24.32 11.85
N GLY A 103 -34.30 24.97 12.64
CA GLY A 103 -34.66 25.69 13.87
C GLY A 103 -34.97 27.15 13.61
#